data_AF-A0A258BDU3-F1
#
_entry.id   AF-A0A258BDU3-F1
#
_cell.length_a   1.000
_cell.length_b   1.000
_cell.length_c   1.000
_cell.angle_alpha   90.00
_cell.angle_beta   90.00
_cell.angle_gamma   90.00
#
_symmetry.space_group_name_H-M   'P 1'
#
loop_
_entity.id
_entity.type
_entity.pdbx_description
1 polymer ?
#
loop_
_entity_poly.entity_id
_entity_poly.type
_entity_poly.pdbx_seq_one_letter_code
_entity_poly.pdbx_strand_id
1 'polypeptide(L)'
;MEVALSKPVKTGKPKITLTDDHGAPQSADIKLDSLDITGNRAVVKFTLTKPDAKLWDLEARNLYRLRFEWPTGRGASVKTVRFGFRWFVVDGVGTDALLRLNGKRIKLYSAISWGYWAYNGMWPTKALSRREVEAAQALGLNCLHAHRNVGKHDVFTAQDELGLMRVMEPGGGRHAIGKDLKPGESLNEADQFSRDFMFEKCVTMAKTFRSHPSLAHYTLQNEIGANLQNPDVQRVLKAIHDTDPSRTVILNDGFVKRGAAQAIRGILGTIGSINNATTSIAGAVDEQTAATGEIAQSVTKAARFFSHRFIHLPTTKHTETTTWQSAGSWLWTIPRPNAFSSPNCW
;
A
#
# COMPACT_ATOMS: atom_id res chain seq x y z
N MET A 1 7.22 3.34 -11.96
CA MET A 1 8.46 4.13 -12.15
C MET A 1 8.11 5.60 -12.20
N GLU A 2 8.93 6.48 -11.64
CA GLU A 2 8.73 7.93 -11.72
C GLU A 2 9.91 8.56 -12.46
N VAL A 3 9.62 9.49 -13.37
CA VAL A 3 10.62 10.17 -14.21
C VAL A 3 10.46 11.68 -14.04
N ALA A 4 11.54 12.35 -13.67
CA ALA A 4 11.61 13.81 -13.75
C ALA A 4 11.96 14.22 -15.19
N LEU A 5 11.15 15.10 -15.77
CA LEU A 5 11.26 15.57 -17.14
C LEU A 5 11.90 16.95 -17.16
N SER A 6 12.89 17.17 -18.03
CA SER A 6 13.53 18.48 -18.18
C SER A 6 12.60 19.53 -18.80
N LYS A 7 11.56 19.08 -19.50
CA LYS A 7 10.50 19.90 -20.10
C LYS A 7 9.18 19.12 -20.06
N PRO A 8 8.01 19.78 -19.97
CA PRO A 8 6.73 19.10 -20.11
C PRO A 8 6.64 18.38 -21.46
N VAL A 9 6.20 17.12 -21.44
CA VAL A 9 5.90 16.35 -22.65
C VAL A 9 4.47 15.83 -22.60
N LYS A 10 3.81 15.72 -23.76
CA LYS A 10 2.43 15.20 -23.81
C LYS A 10 2.36 13.68 -23.94
N THR A 11 3.43 13.06 -24.43
CA THR A 11 3.51 11.62 -24.68
C THR A 11 4.89 11.07 -24.32
N GLY A 12 4.98 9.77 -24.10
CA GLY A 12 6.23 9.05 -23.88
C GLY A 12 6.09 7.58 -24.31
N LYS A 13 7.19 6.98 -24.76
CA LYS A 13 7.26 5.55 -25.10
C LYS A 13 8.39 4.92 -24.28
N PRO A 14 8.17 4.68 -22.97
CA PRO A 14 9.18 4.03 -22.15
C PRO A 14 9.46 2.63 -22.68
N LYS A 15 10.72 2.20 -22.64
CA LYS A 15 11.09 0.80 -22.92
C LYS A 15 11.46 0.13 -21.62
N ILE A 16 10.91 -1.05 -21.40
CA ILE A 16 11.11 -1.85 -20.20
C ILE A 16 11.59 -3.22 -20.64
N THR A 17 12.69 -3.67 -20.05
CA THR A 17 13.31 -4.95 -20.39
C THR A 17 13.68 -5.68 -19.10
N LEU A 18 13.47 -7.00 -19.09
CA LEU A 18 13.90 -7.89 -18.03
C LEU A 18 15.18 -8.59 -18.47
N THR A 19 16.17 -8.64 -17.59
CA THR A 19 17.35 -9.51 -17.74
C THR A 19 17.54 -10.35 -16.49
N ASP A 20 18.33 -11.41 -16.60
CA ASP A 20 18.89 -12.05 -15.43
C ASP A 20 19.91 -11.11 -14.74
N ASP A 21 20.51 -11.60 -13.66
CA ASP A 21 21.46 -10.81 -12.90
C ASP A 21 22.80 -10.55 -13.61
N HIS A 22 23.12 -11.35 -14.62
CA HIS A 22 24.30 -11.21 -15.48
C HIS A 22 24.04 -10.33 -16.70
N GLY A 23 22.80 -9.89 -16.91
CA GLY A 23 22.41 -9.01 -18.00
C GLY A 23 21.92 -9.73 -19.25
N ALA A 24 21.75 -11.05 -19.23
CA ALA A 24 21.16 -11.77 -20.35
C ALA A 24 19.64 -11.50 -20.43
N PRO A 25 19.10 -11.12 -21.60
CA PRO A 25 17.68 -10.88 -21.77
C PRO A 25 16.82 -12.06 -21.33
N GLN A 26 15.71 -11.77 -20.66
CA GLN A 26 14.73 -12.76 -20.20
C GLN A 26 13.38 -12.47 -20.84
N SER A 27 12.71 -13.51 -21.31
CA SER A 27 11.32 -13.39 -21.75
C SER A 27 10.42 -13.11 -20.56
N ALA A 28 9.57 -12.09 -20.71
CA ALA A 28 8.49 -11.72 -19.80
C ALA A 28 7.45 -10.92 -20.59
N ASP A 29 6.19 -11.12 -20.26
CA ASP A 29 5.12 -10.25 -20.74
C ASP A 29 5.14 -8.96 -19.91
N ILE A 30 5.28 -7.82 -20.58
CA ILE A 30 5.33 -6.51 -19.95
C ILE A 30 4.28 -5.63 -20.58
N LYS A 31 3.23 -5.35 -19.81
CA LYS A 31 2.10 -4.52 -20.21
C LYS A 31 2.18 -3.16 -19.53
N LEU A 32 2.14 -2.10 -20.32
CA LEU A 32 1.96 -0.75 -19.79
C LEU A 32 0.51 -0.59 -19.30
N ASP A 33 0.33 -0.24 -18.03
CA ASP A 33 -0.99 -0.06 -17.42
C ASP A 33 -1.42 1.41 -17.46
N SER A 34 -0.53 2.33 -17.08
CA SER A 34 -0.77 3.77 -17.19
C SER A 34 0.51 4.56 -17.42
N LEU A 35 0.37 5.72 -18.08
CA LEU A 35 1.39 6.75 -18.21
C LEU A 35 0.75 8.09 -17.86
N ASP A 36 1.00 8.55 -16.65
CA ASP A 36 0.42 9.78 -16.11
C ASP A 36 1.50 10.87 -16.14
N ILE A 37 1.33 11.89 -16.99
CA ILE A 37 2.27 13.01 -17.11
C ILE A 37 1.62 14.27 -16.53
N THR A 38 2.26 14.85 -15.52
CA THR A 38 1.78 16.08 -14.86
C THR A 38 2.96 17.04 -14.71
N GLY A 39 2.90 18.16 -15.43
CA GLY A 39 3.99 19.13 -15.50
C GLY A 39 5.30 18.46 -15.95
N ASN A 40 6.28 18.45 -15.05
CA ASN A 40 7.62 17.90 -15.29
C ASN A 40 7.81 16.50 -14.69
N ARG A 41 6.73 15.75 -14.44
CA ARG A 41 6.80 14.40 -13.86
C ARG A 41 5.97 13.43 -14.69
N ALA A 42 6.55 12.29 -15.03
CA ALA A 42 5.84 11.15 -15.58
C ALA A 42 5.82 10.00 -14.57
N VAL A 43 4.65 9.40 -14.34
CA VAL A 43 4.47 8.18 -13.55
C VAL A 43 4.07 7.07 -14.50
N VAL A 44 4.90 6.03 -14.58
CA VAL A 44 4.69 4.86 -15.43
C VAL A 44 4.33 3.67 -14.56
N LYS A 45 3.14 3.11 -14.77
CA LYS A 45 2.70 1.85 -14.14
C LYS A 45 2.64 0.76 -15.21
N PHE A 46 3.18 -0.40 -14.89
CA PHE A 46 3.22 -1.54 -15.79
C PHE A 46 3.14 -2.83 -14.97
N THR A 47 2.60 -3.85 -15.61
CA THR A 47 2.53 -5.21 -15.08
C THR A 47 3.58 -6.05 -15.80
N LEU A 48 4.40 -6.77 -15.03
CA LEU A 48 5.37 -7.73 -15.54
C LEU A 48 4.93 -9.12 -15.12
N THR A 49 4.69 -9.99 -16.11
CA THR A 49 4.30 -11.39 -15.93
C THR A 49 5.41 -12.30 -16.43
N LYS A 50 5.93 -13.14 -15.53
CA LYS A 50 6.92 -14.18 -15.84
C LYS A 50 6.51 -15.50 -15.15
N PRO A 51 5.73 -16.37 -15.83
CA PRO A 51 5.20 -17.60 -15.22
C PRO A 51 6.28 -18.59 -14.79
N ASP A 52 7.43 -18.59 -15.46
CA ASP A 52 8.60 -19.45 -15.23
C ASP A 52 9.67 -18.77 -14.35
N ALA A 53 9.30 -17.72 -13.60
CA ALA A 53 10.24 -17.00 -12.74
C ALA A 53 10.84 -17.92 -11.67
N LYS A 54 12.17 -17.93 -11.57
CA LYS A 54 12.85 -18.60 -10.46
C LYS A 54 12.76 -17.71 -9.23
N LEU A 55 12.32 -18.28 -8.12
CA LEU A 55 12.09 -17.52 -6.90
C LEU A 55 13.40 -17.19 -6.19
N TRP A 56 13.45 -16.02 -5.58
CA TRP A 56 14.46 -15.67 -4.60
C TRP A 56 14.08 -16.30 -3.25
N ASP A 57 15.04 -16.98 -2.64
CA ASP A 57 15.02 -17.38 -1.24
C ASP A 57 16.46 -17.37 -0.70
N LEU A 58 16.65 -17.87 0.53
CA LEU A 58 17.94 -17.87 1.23
C LEU A 58 19.00 -18.77 0.56
N GLU A 59 18.59 -19.75 -0.24
CA GLU A 59 19.47 -20.73 -0.86
C GLU A 59 19.64 -20.44 -2.36
N ALA A 60 18.53 -20.32 -3.08
CA ALA A 60 18.50 -20.22 -4.54
C ALA A 60 18.88 -18.82 -5.06
N ARG A 61 18.62 -17.76 -4.28
CA ARG A 61 19.12 -16.39 -4.49
C ARG A 61 18.93 -15.86 -5.93
N ASN A 62 17.86 -16.27 -6.60
CA ASN A 62 17.63 -15.88 -7.99
C ASN A 62 17.32 -14.39 -8.09
N LEU A 63 18.18 -13.66 -8.79
CA LEU A 63 18.06 -12.21 -8.98
C LEU A 63 17.86 -11.88 -10.46
N TYR A 64 17.15 -10.77 -10.67
CA TYR A 64 16.83 -10.22 -11.98
C TYR A 64 17.11 -8.73 -11.99
N ARG A 65 17.15 -8.15 -13.20
CA ARG A 65 17.25 -6.71 -13.38
C ARG A 65 16.15 -6.22 -14.29
N LEU A 66 15.47 -5.19 -13.84
CA LEU A 66 14.54 -4.42 -14.66
C LEU A 66 15.28 -3.19 -15.16
N ARG A 67 15.41 -3.08 -16.49
CA ARG A 67 15.99 -1.91 -17.13
C ARG A 67 14.87 -1.09 -17.76
N PHE A 68 14.72 0.13 -17.25
CA PHE A 68 13.76 1.13 -17.70
C PHE A 68 14.48 2.22 -18.48
N GLU A 69 13.98 2.53 -19.67
CA GLU A 69 14.50 3.56 -20.55
C GLU A 69 13.42 4.59 -20.85
N TRP A 70 13.76 5.86 -20.69
CA TRP A 70 12.94 6.99 -21.12
C TRP A 70 13.61 7.70 -22.29
N PRO A 71 12.96 7.82 -23.47
CA PRO A 71 13.54 8.52 -24.62
C PRO A 71 13.81 10.01 -24.31
N THR A 72 14.99 10.50 -24.68
CA THR A 72 15.46 11.87 -24.42
C THR A 72 15.88 12.60 -25.70
N GLY A 73 15.18 12.43 -26.83
CA GLY A 73 15.43 13.13 -28.11
C GLY A 73 16.77 12.82 -28.81
N ARG A 74 17.88 12.73 -28.08
CA ARG A 74 19.24 12.36 -28.49
C ARG A 74 19.66 10.97 -27.97
N GLY A 75 18.75 10.20 -27.40
CA GLY A 75 19.06 8.92 -26.75
C GLY A 75 17.97 8.51 -25.76
N ALA A 76 18.38 7.87 -24.67
CA ALA A 76 17.49 7.54 -23.57
C ALA A 76 18.17 7.74 -22.20
N SER A 77 17.40 8.18 -21.21
CA SER A 77 17.76 8.10 -19.80
C SER A 77 17.43 6.71 -19.29
N VAL A 78 18.37 6.05 -18.64
CA VAL A 78 18.27 4.63 -18.27
C VAL A 78 18.40 4.47 -16.77
N LYS A 79 17.48 3.72 -16.17
CA LYS A 79 17.58 3.25 -14.78
C LYS A 79 17.45 1.73 -14.77
N THR A 80 18.41 1.08 -14.12
CA THR A 80 18.36 -0.36 -13.86
C THR A 80 18.11 -0.58 -12.38
N VAL A 81 17.16 -1.46 -12.06
CA VAL A 81 16.79 -1.86 -10.71
C VAL A 81 16.94 -3.37 -10.61
N ARG A 82 17.73 -3.83 -9.63
CA ARG A 82 17.87 -5.25 -9.31
C ARG A 82 16.78 -5.66 -8.31
N PHE A 83 16.22 -6.86 -8.47
CA PHE A 83 15.16 -7.39 -7.62
C PHE A 83 15.13 -8.92 -7.67
N GLY A 84 14.25 -9.55 -6.87
CA GLY A 84 13.98 -10.98 -6.92
C GLY A 84 12.49 -11.27 -6.73
N PHE A 85 11.98 -12.31 -7.39
CA PHE A 85 10.58 -12.75 -7.23
C PHE A 85 10.44 -13.59 -5.97
N ARG A 86 9.64 -13.15 -4.99
CA ARG A 86 9.38 -13.94 -3.77
C ARG A 86 8.10 -13.48 -3.10
N TRP A 87 7.51 -14.34 -2.27
CA TRP A 87 6.44 -13.98 -1.33
C TRP A 87 6.94 -14.12 0.10
N PHE A 88 6.76 -13.08 0.90
CA PHE A 88 7.00 -13.15 2.34
C PHE A 88 5.79 -12.60 3.07
N VAL A 89 5.02 -13.49 3.69
CA VAL A 89 3.68 -13.20 4.20
C VAL A 89 3.46 -13.82 5.57
N VAL A 90 2.44 -13.31 6.26
CA VAL A 90 1.87 -13.94 7.46
C VAL A 90 0.56 -14.61 7.04
N ASP A 91 0.53 -15.94 7.08
CA ASP A 91 -0.70 -16.70 6.86
C ASP A 91 -1.42 -16.94 8.17
N GLY A 92 -2.76 -17.00 8.16
CA GLY A 92 -3.53 -17.41 9.34
C GLY A 92 -3.69 -16.34 10.42
N VAL A 93 -3.56 -15.04 10.09
CA VAL A 93 -3.81 -13.93 11.02
C VAL A 93 -5.20 -14.07 11.67
N GLY A 94 -5.26 -14.02 12.99
CA GLY A 94 -6.49 -14.25 13.78
C GLY A 94 -6.71 -15.72 14.18
N THR A 95 -5.89 -16.63 13.68
CA THR A 95 -5.88 -18.07 14.02
C THR A 95 -4.45 -18.50 14.39
N ASP A 96 -3.89 -19.54 13.75
CA ASP A 96 -2.50 -19.97 13.90
C ASP A 96 -1.60 -19.23 12.91
N ALA A 97 -1.24 -17.99 13.27
CA ALA A 97 -0.49 -17.10 12.39
C ALA A 97 0.96 -17.57 12.21
N LEU A 98 1.38 -17.82 10.96
CA LEU A 98 2.70 -18.32 10.61
C LEU A 98 3.38 -17.45 9.55
N LEU A 99 4.66 -17.13 9.77
CA LEU A 99 5.50 -16.52 8.76
C LEU A 99 5.87 -17.54 7.67
N ARG A 100 5.76 -17.13 6.41
CA ARG A 100 6.13 -17.96 5.26
C ARG A 100 6.97 -17.19 4.25
N LEU A 101 8.01 -17.86 3.74
CA LEU A 101 8.78 -17.46 2.57
C LEU A 101 8.48 -18.44 1.44
N ASN A 102 7.90 -17.95 0.34
CA ASN A 102 7.51 -18.78 -0.82
C ASN A 102 6.63 -19.98 -0.41
N GLY A 103 5.66 -19.75 0.49
CA GLY A 103 4.76 -20.80 1.01
C GLY A 103 5.39 -21.73 2.07
N LYS A 104 6.70 -21.69 2.28
CA LYS A 104 7.40 -22.49 3.30
C LYS A 104 7.42 -21.75 4.63
N ARG A 105 7.02 -22.43 5.72
CA ARG A 105 7.10 -21.87 7.08
C ARG A 105 8.54 -21.49 7.40
N ILE A 106 8.73 -20.30 7.97
CA ILE A 106 10.04 -19.80 8.40
C ILE A 106 9.93 -19.17 9.80
N LYS A 107 10.99 -19.26 10.58
CA LYS A 107 11.22 -18.43 11.76
C LYS A 107 12.37 -17.50 11.47
N LEU A 108 12.28 -16.24 11.88
CA LEU A 108 13.40 -15.31 11.77
C LEU A 108 14.33 -15.52 12.95
N TYR A 109 15.45 -16.19 12.72
CA TYR A 109 16.56 -16.30 13.66
C TYR A 109 17.47 -15.11 13.41
N SER A 110 17.44 -14.13 14.32
CA SER A 110 18.06 -12.84 14.09
C SER A 110 18.94 -12.34 15.22
N ALA A 111 19.80 -11.39 14.85
CA ALA A 111 20.56 -10.56 15.76
C ALA A 111 20.43 -9.09 15.37
N ILE A 112 20.69 -8.21 16.33
CA ILE A 112 20.75 -6.76 16.11
C ILE A 112 22.05 -6.42 15.39
N SER A 113 21.90 -5.71 14.26
CA SER A 113 22.99 -4.99 13.61
C SER A 113 22.79 -3.50 13.85
N TRP A 114 23.66 -2.90 14.66
CA TRP A 114 23.66 -1.46 14.92
C TRP A 114 24.05 -0.61 13.70
N GLY A 115 24.51 -1.24 12.61
CA GLY A 115 24.97 -0.54 11.41
C GLY A 115 26.33 0.14 11.61
N TYR A 116 27.21 -0.51 12.39
CA TYR A 116 28.59 -0.10 12.60
C TYR A 116 29.55 -1.13 12.02
N TRP A 117 30.54 -0.65 11.26
CA TRP A 117 31.58 -1.48 10.67
C TRP A 117 32.97 -0.92 10.98
N ALA A 118 33.94 -1.80 11.21
CA ALA A 118 35.22 -1.55 11.90
C ALA A 118 36.23 -0.60 11.20
N TYR A 119 35.82 0.18 10.19
CA TYR A 119 36.67 1.13 9.48
C TYR A 119 36.27 2.60 9.68
N ASN A 120 35.03 2.95 9.34
CA ASN A 120 34.53 4.34 9.42
C ASN A 120 33.26 4.47 10.29
N GLY A 121 32.84 3.38 10.94
CA GLY A 121 31.68 3.33 11.81
C GLY A 121 30.31 3.42 11.12
N MET A 122 30.17 3.96 9.91
CA MET A 122 28.86 4.29 9.33
C MET A 122 28.58 3.70 7.94
N TRP A 123 29.60 3.28 7.19
CA TRP A 123 29.47 2.81 5.81
C TRP A 123 30.33 1.59 5.55
N PRO A 124 29.73 0.44 5.21
CA PRO A 124 30.51 -0.76 4.94
C PRO A 124 31.16 -0.66 3.57
N THR A 125 32.34 -1.24 3.43
CA THR A 125 32.85 -1.64 2.11
C THR A 125 32.11 -2.89 1.64
N LYS A 126 32.18 -3.23 0.35
CA LYS A 126 31.62 -4.49 -0.17
C LYS A 126 32.10 -5.72 0.62
N ALA A 127 33.38 -5.75 0.99
CA ALA A 127 33.96 -6.82 1.79
C ALA A 127 33.34 -6.91 3.20
N LEU A 128 33.09 -5.75 3.84
CA LEU A 128 32.44 -5.71 5.16
C LEU A 128 30.96 -6.11 5.09
N SER A 129 30.23 -5.68 4.06
CA SER A 129 28.84 -6.11 3.83
C SER A 129 28.75 -7.63 3.66
N ARG A 130 29.65 -8.23 2.87
CA ARG A 130 29.73 -9.67 2.69
C ARG A 130 30.08 -10.39 4.00
N ARG A 131 31.06 -9.89 4.74
CA ARG A 131 31.50 -10.48 6.01
C ARG A 131 30.39 -10.49 7.06
N GLU A 132 29.55 -9.46 7.10
CA GLU A 132 28.37 -9.43 7.97
C GLU A 132 27.42 -10.59 7.68
N VAL A 133 27.14 -10.85 6.39
CA VAL A 133 26.27 -11.95 5.99
C VAL A 133 26.87 -13.31 6.32
N GLU A 134 28.14 -13.51 5.98
CA GLU A 134 28.86 -14.76 6.26
C GLU A 134 28.93 -15.04 7.77
N ALA A 135 29.17 -14.02 8.60
CA ALA A 135 29.17 -14.16 10.05
C ALA A 135 27.78 -14.52 10.59
N ALA A 136 26.72 -13.88 10.09
CA ALA A 136 25.36 -14.20 10.49
C ALA A 136 24.98 -15.64 10.13
N GLN A 137 25.31 -16.08 8.91
CA GLN A 137 25.06 -17.45 8.44
C GLN A 137 25.88 -18.49 9.24
N ALA A 138 27.14 -18.19 9.58
CA ALA A 138 27.98 -19.05 10.41
C ALA A 138 27.41 -19.24 11.83
N LEU A 139 26.65 -18.26 12.33
CA LEU A 139 25.91 -18.34 13.61
C LEU A 139 24.54 -19.02 13.46
N GLY A 140 24.17 -19.50 12.28
CA GLY A 140 22.86 -20.10 12.01
C GLY A 140 21.71 -19.08 11.91
N LEU A 141 22.03 -17.78 11.76
CA LEU A 141 21.02 -16.74 11.58
C LEU A 141 20.55 -16.71 10.13
N ASN A 142 19.27 -16.43 9.93
CA ASN A 142 18.68 -16.22 8.61
C ASN A 142 18.17 -14.79 8.41
N CYS A 143 18.27 -13.95 9.44
CA CYS A 143 17.84 -12.56 9.40
C CYS A 143 18.74 -11.67 10.25
N LEU A 144 18.87 -10.39 9.89
CA LEU A 144 19.43 -9.35 10.76
C LEU A 144 18.42 -8.22 10.97
N HIS A 145 18.60 -7.44 12.02
CA HIS A 145 17.79 -6.25 12.26
C HIS A 145 18.63 -4.98 12.10
N ALA A 146 18.27 -4.10 11.16
CA ALA A 146 18.80 -2.74 11.12
C ALA A 146 18.17 -1.93 12.26
N HIS A 147 18.74 -2.08 13.45
CA HIS A 147 18.13 -1.61 14.67
C HIS A 147 18.28 -0.11 14.82
N ARG A 148 17.16 0.58 15.01
CA ARG A 148 17.10 2.05 15.14
C ARG A 148 17.87 2.80 14.04
N ASN A 149 17.99 2.22 12.84
CA ASN A 149 18.74 2.81 11.73
C ASN A 149 18.26 2.31 10.37
N VAL A 150 18.30 3.19 9.38
CA VAL A 150 18.02 2.83 7.98
C VAL A 150 19.18 1.99 7.45
N GLY A 151 18.86 0.86 6.80
CA GLY A 151 19.87 0.01 6.18
C GLY A 151 20.61 0.71 5.04
N LYS A 152 21.71 0.11 4.57
CA LYS A 152 22.50 0.63 3.43
C LYS A 152 22.32 -0.27 2.21
N HIS A 153 22.32 0.31 1.01
CA HIS A 153 22.20 -0.48 -0.21
C HIS A 153 23.31 -1.53 -0.32
N ASP A 154 24.51 -1.24 0.16
CA ASP A 154 25.64 -2.18 0.17
C ASP A 154 25.35 -3.45 1.00
N VAL A 155 24.69 -3.33 2.16
CA VAL A 155 24.34 -4.52 2.96
C VAL A 155 23.18 -5.28 2.37
N PHE A 156 22.15 -4.60 1.86
CA PHE A 156 21.04 -5.28 1.20
C PHE A 156 21.48 -5.96 -0.10
N THR A 157 22.43 -5.37 -0.84
CA THR A 157 23.00 -6.00 -2.03
C THR A 157 23.70 -7.31 -1.67
N ALA A 158 24.53 -7.31 -0.61
CA ALA A 158 25.18 -8.53 -0.13
C ALA A 158 24.16 -9.57 0.37
N GLN A 159 23.11 -9.13 1.06
CA GLN A 159 22.03 -9.98 1.58
C GLN A 159 21.17 -10.60 0.47
N ASP A 160 20.87 -9.84 -0.57
CA ASP A 160 20.20 -10.33 -1.78
C ASP A 160 21.04 -11.41 -2.47
N GLU A 161 22.35 -11.19 -2.59
CA GLU A 161 23.30 -12.09 -3.27
C GLU A 161 23.59 -13.38 -2.49
N LEU A 162 23.70 -13.28 -1.17
CA LEU A 162 24.17 -14.37 -0.32
C LEU A 162 23.04 -15.09 0.41
N GLY A 163 21.82 -14.54 0.35
CA GLY A 163 20.64 -15.15 0.94
C GLY A 163 20.59 -14.96 2.45
N LEU A 164 20.27 -13.73 2.87
CA LEU A 164 19.99 -13.39 4.27
C LEU A 164 18.87 -12.35 4.30
N MET A 165 17.92 -12.47 5.21
CA MET A 165 16.86 -11.45 5.34
C MET A 165 17.31 -10.30 6.24
N ARG A 166 16.64 -9.15 6.11
CA ARG A 166 16.83 -8.03 7.03
C ARG A 166 15.53 -7.30 7.33
N VAL A 167 15.33 -6.97 8.59
CA VAL A 167 14.29 -6.04 9.06
C VAL A 167 14.86 -4.63 9.08
N MET A 168 14.05 -3.61 8.78
CA MET A 168 14.51 -2.23 8.74
C MET A 168 13.65 -1.28 9.57
N GLU A 169 14.32 -0.46 10.38
CA GLU A 169 13.74 0.67 11.10
C GLU A 169 14.18 2.02 10.51
N PRO A 170 13.37 3.10 10.64
CA PRO A 170 13.80 4.44 10.27
C PRO A 170 14.83 5.02 11.25
N GLY A 171 14.89 4.52 12.49
CA GLY A 171 15.64 5.14 13.59
C GLY A 171 14.95 6.38 14.13
N GLY A 172 14.30 6.23 15.28
CA GLY A 172 13.51 7.28 15.92
C GLY A 172 12.12 7.47 15.30
N GLY A 173 11.51 6.43 14.71
CA GLY A 173 10.21 6.55 14.05
C GLY A 173 9.07 7.01 14.97
N ARG A 174 9.25 6.95 16.30
CA ARG A 174 8.35 7.61 17.26
C ARG A 174 8.17 9.09 16.95
N HIS A 175 9.18 9.76 16.42
CA HIS A 175 9.07 11.17 16.07
C HIS A 175 8.09 11.42 14.92
N ALA A 176 7.82 10.45 14.04
CA ALA A 176 6.76 10.57 13.03
C ALA A 176 5.36 10.54 13.64
N ILE A 177 5.25 10.19 14.92
CA ILE A 177 4.03 10.15 15.71
C ILE A 177 4.10 11.33 16.68
N GLY A 178 3.30 12.37 16.43
CA GLY A 178 3.18 13.50 17.35
C GLY A 178 2.76 13.05 18.76
N LYS A 179 2.89 13.94 19.75
CA LYS A 179 2.27 13.71 21.06
C LYS A 179 0.75 13.59 20.91
N ASP A 180 0.11 12.91 21.86
CA ASP A 180 -1.34 12.88 21.90
C ASP A 180 -1.86 14.28 22.28
N LEU A 181 -2.49 14.96 21.32
CA LEU A 181 -3.02 16.31 21.48
C LEU A 181 -4.37 16.28 22.20
N LYS A 182 -4.57 17.21 23.14
CA LYS A 182 -5.90 17.47 23.70
C LYS A 182 -6.78 18.22 22.70
N PRO A 183 -8.12 18.20 22.84
CA PRO A 183 -9.00 19.03 22.02
C PRO A 183 -8.57 20.51 22.06
N GLY A 184 -8.38 21.11 20.89
CA GLY A 184 -7.92 22.50 20.74
C GLY A 184 -6.41 22.71 20.85
N GLU A 185 -5.63 21.67 21.10
CA GLU A 185 -4.16 21.76 21.14
C GLU A 185 -3.56 21.55 19.74
N SER A 186 -2.52 22.31 19.43
CA SER A 186 -1.67 22.11 18.25
C SER A 186 -0.22 21.83 18.67
N LEU A 187 0.55 21.21 17.77
CA LEU A 187 2.00 21.12 17.93
C LEU A 187 2.59 22.53 17.75
N ASN A 188 3.67 22.83 18.48
CA ASN A 188 4.53 23.97 18.15
C ASN A 188 5.30 23.69 16.84
N GLU A 189 5.96 24.70 16.27
CA GLU A 189 6.64 24.55 14.99
C GLU A 189 7.76 23.50 15.01
N ALA A 190 8.48 23.37 16.13
CA ALA A 190 9.58 22.42 16.26
C ALA A 190 9.08 20.96 16.28
N ASP A 191 8.01 20.69 17.03
CA ASP A 191 7.37 19.37 17.10
C ASP A 191 6.73 19.01 15.76
N GLN A 192 6.09 19.97 15.08
CA GLN A 192 5.55 19.79 13.74
C GLN A 192 6.65 19.43 12.73
N PHE A 193 7.75 20.20 12.73
CA PHE A 193 8.89 19.92 11.85
C PHE A 193 9.49 18.53 12.12
N SER A 194 9.71 18.17 13.39
CA SER A 194 10.24 16.85 13.78
C SER A 194 9.36 15.71 13.27
N ARG A 195 8.03 15.87 13.41
CA ARG A 195 7.04 14.91 12.91
C ARG A 195 7.05 14.77 11.41
N ASP A 196 7.00 15.89 10.70
CA ASP A 196 6.90 15.89 9.25
C ASP A 196 8.21 15.41 8.62
N PHE A 197 9.37 15.77 9.19
CA PHE A 197 10.67 15.25 8.78
C PHE A 197 10.78 13.73 8.97
N MET A 198 10.40 13.21 10.14
CA MET A 198 10.47 11.78 10.39
C MET A 198 9.46 11.00 9.55
N PHE A 199 8.28 11.57 9.28
CA PHE A 199 7.32 11.00 8.34
C PHE A 199 7.93 10.86 6.93
N GLU A 200 8.53 11.92 6.41
CA GLU A 200 9.20 11.89 5.10
C GLU A 200 10.37 10.91 5.06
N LYS A 201 11.14 10.80 6.16
CA LYS A 201 12.21 9.81 6.29
C LYS A 201 11.66 8.38 6.21
N CYS A 202 10.53 8.09 6.87
CA CYS A 202 9.88 6.78 6.83
C CYS A 202 9.39 6.41 5.42
N VAL A 203 8.71 7.35 4.74
CA VAL A 203 8.21 7.16 3.37
C VAL A 203 9.38 6.99 2.39
N THR A 204 10.41 7.81 2.53
CA THR A 204 11.62 7.75 1.69
C THR A 204 12.38 6.44 1.89
N MET A 205 12.47 5.95 3.12
CA MET A 205 13.05 4.64 3.42
C MET A 205 12.32 3.52 2.66
N ALA A 206 10.99 3.44 2.74
CA ALA A 206 10.22 2.45 2.00
C ALA A 206 10.41 2.58 0.48
N LYS A 207 10.33 3.81 -0.05
CA LYS A 207 10.49 4.10 -1.48
C LYS A 207 11.87 3.65 -2.00
N THR A 208 12.91 3.83 -1.19
CA THR A 208 14.31 3.58 -1.56
C THR A 208 14.64 2.09 -1.58
N PHE A 209 14.19 1.33 -0.57
CA PHE A 209 14.64 -0.05 -0.37
C PHE A 209 13.66 -1.14 -0.83
N ARG A 210 12.42 -0.80 -1.23
CA ARG A 210 11.36 -1.76 -1.61
C ARG A 210 11.71 -2.76 -2.72
N SER A 211 12.78 -2.54 -3.48
CA SER A 211 13.22 -3.47 -4.54
C SER A 211 14.13 -4.60 -4.04
N HIS A 212 14.64 -4.54 -2.80
CA HIS A 212 15.50 -5.57 -2.23
C HIS A 212 14.70 -6.79 -1.76
N PRO A 213 14.83 -7.98 -2.39
CA PRO A 213 14.11 -9.18 -1.96
C PRO A 213 14.48 -9.62 -0.53
N SER A 214 15.69 -9.32 -0.04
CA SER A 214 16.11 -9.60 1.33
C SER A 214 15.37 -8.80 2.41
N LEU A 215 14.83 -7.63 2.08
CA LEU A 215 14.10 -6.80 3.04
C LEU A 215 12.81 -7.50 3.46
N ALA A 216 12.72 -7.92 4.72
CA ALA A 216 11.63 -8.71 5.28
C ALA A 216 10.37 -7.88 5.51
N HIS A 217 10.49 -6.88 6.38
CA HIS A 217 9.41 -5.99 6.79
C HIS A 217 10.02 -4.69 7.34
N TYR A 218 9.16 -3.70 7.53
CA TYR A 218 9.50 -2.45 8.20
C TYR A 218 9.04 -2.48 9.65
N THR A 219 9.84 -1.96 10.56
CA THR A 219 9.45 -1.68 11.94
C THR A 219 9.51 -0.17 12.15
N LEU A 220 8.42 0.45 12.59
CA LEU A 220 8.39 1.90 12.74
C LEU A 220 9.23 2.36 13.93
N GLN A 221 9.10 1.70 15.09
CA GLN A 221 9.78 2.15 16.31
C GLN A 221 10.13 1.01 17.25
N ASN A 222 11.36 1.01 17.76
CA ASN A 222 11.75 0.11 18.84
C ASN A 222 11.26 0.53 20.24
N GLU A 223 10.84 -0.47 21.04
CA GLU A 223 10.51 -0.48 22.48
C GLU A 223 9.39 0.46 22.95
N ILE A 224 8.96 1.39 22.11
CA ILE A 224 7.98 2.42 22.47
C ILE A 224 6.70 2.13 21.70
N GLY A 225 5.68 1.67 22.42
CA GLY A 225 4.33 1.55 21.87
C GLY A 225 3.72 2.91 21.52
N ALA A 226 2.77 2.91 20.61
CA ALA A 226 1.97 4.10 20.29
C ALA A 226 0.49 3.91 20.64
N ASN A 227 -0.23 5.02 20.77
CA ASN A 227 -1.67 5.04 20.89
C ASN A 227 -2.28 4.84 19.49
N LEU A 228 -2.98 3.71 19.26
CA LEU A 228 -3.55 3.41 17.94
C LEU A 228 -4.67 4.38 17.52
N GLN A 229 -5.24 5.12 18.48
CA GLN A 229 -6.23 6.16 18.21
C GLN A 229 -5.60 7.50 17.78
N ASN A 230 -4.27 7.64 17.89
CA ASN A 230 -3.60 8.83 17.40
C ASN A 230 -3.55 8.78 15.85
N PRO A 231 -4.12 9.78 15.15
CA PRO A 231 -4.19 9.78 13.69
C PRO A 231 -2.81 9.79 13.02
N ASP A 232 -1.77 10.34 13.67
CA ASP A 232 -0.41 10.32 13.12
C ASP A 232 0.18 8.90 13.06
N VAL A 233 -0.24 7.99 13.95
CA VAL A 233 0.14 6.57 13.89
C VAL A 233 -0.40 5.94 12.62
N GLN A 234 -1.70 6.10 12.37
CA GLN A 234 -2.34 5.54 11.18
C GLN A 234 -1.77 6.18 9.91
N ARG A 235 -1.52 7.50 9.95
CA ARG A 235 -0.94 8.26 8.84
C ARG A 235 0.41 7.71 8.40
N VAL A 236 1.36 7.53 9.31
CA VAL A 236 2.70 7.05 8.96
C VAL A 236 2.70 5.57 8.55
N LEU A 237 1.96 4.71 9.27
CA LEU A 237 1.87 3.28 8.91
C LEU A 237 1.26 3.09 7.52
N LYS A 238 0.16 3.80 7.24
CA LYS A 238 -0.49 3.77 5.92
C LYS A 238 0.43 4.33 4.84
N ALA A 239 1.16 5.42 5.09
CA ALA A 239 2.05 6.00 4.10
C ALA A 239 3.23 5.07 3.73
N ILE A 240 3.79 4.36 4.71
CA ILE A 240 4.80 3.30 4.46
C ILE A 240 4.17 2.18 3.62
N HIS A 241 2.98 1.68 4.01
CA HIS A 241 2.30 0.60 3.30
C HIS A 241 1.88 0.98 1.87
N ASP A 242 1.31 2.16 1.65
CA ASP A 242 0.96 2.64 0.32
C ASP A 242 2.21 2.79 -0.57
N THR A 243 3.35 3.13 0.02
CA THR A 243 4.64 3.23 -0.68
C THR A 243 5.21 1.86 -1.03
N ASP A 244 5.00 0.85 -0.17
CA ASP A 244 5.42 -0.52 -0.39
C ASP A 244 4.37 -1.52 0.14
N PRO A 245 3.35 -1.85 -0.66
CA PRO A 245 2.27 -2.72 -0.22
C PRO A 245 2.70 -4.19 -0.14
N SER A 246 3.91 -4.51 -0.62
CA SER A 246 4.44 -5.88 -0.67
C SER A 246 5.05 -6.35 0.65
N ARG A 247 5.12 -5.48 1.67
CA ARG A 247 5.72 -5.78 2.96
C ARG A 247 4.83 -5.37 4.11
N THR A 248 4.91 -6.14 5.19
CA THR A 248 4.27 -5.80 6.47
C THR A 248 4.96 -4.58 7.08
N VAL A 249 4.16 -3.72 7.73
CA VAL A 249 4.63 -2.62 8.55
C VAL A 249 4.27 -2.92 10.00
N ILE A 250 5.27 -3.07 10.85
CA ILE A 250 5.13 -3.34 12.27
C ILE A 250 5.25 -2.02 13.02
N LEU A 251 4.28 -1.71 13.89
CA LEU A 251 4.29 -0.49 14.68
C LEU A 251 5.51 -0.43 15.60
N ASN A 252 5.75 -1.50 16.35
CA ASN A 252 6.87 -1.55 17.26
C ASN A 252 7.32 -2.98 17.55
N ASP A 253 8.59 -3.13 17.89
CA ASP A 253 9.18 -4.32 18.50
C ASP A 253 9.64 -4.02 19.94
N GLY A 254 10.11 -5.04 20.66
CA GLY A 254 10.56 -4.89 22.05
C GLY A 254 9.45 -4.81 23.11
N PHE A 255 9.85 -4.51 24.35
CA PHE A 255 9.07 -4.62 25.59
C PHE A 255 7.79 -3.79 25.62
N VAL A 256 6.74 -4.30 24.99
CA VAL A 256 5.39 -3.88 25.30
C VAL A 256 4.69 -5.08 25.86
N LYS A 257 4.35 -5.03 27.16
CA LYS A 257 3.31 -5.87 27.75
C LYS A 257 1.99 -5.54 27.05
N ARG A 258 1.85 -5.92 25.79
CA ARG A 258 0.63 -5.83 24.99
C ARG A 258 0.26 -7.25 24.64
N GLY A 259 -0.43 -7.89 25.59
CA GLY A 259 -1.22 -9.07 25.28
C GLY A 259 -2.15 -8.74 24.12
N ALA A 260 -2.41 -9.73 23.27
CA ALA A 260 -3.32 -9.68 22.13
C ALA A 260 -4.62 -8.88 22.38
N ALA A 261 -5.06 -8.79 23.63
CA ALA A 261 -6.17 -7.98 24.13
C ALA A 261 -6.18 -6.49 23.71
N GLN A 262 -5.05 -5.80 23.50
CA GLN A 262 -5.09 -4.38 23.11
C GLN A 262 -5.26 -4.19 21.59
N ALA A 263 -4.69 -5.09 20.78
CA ALA A 263 -4.96 -5.14 19.34
C ALA A 263 -6.41 -5.57 19.06
N ILE A 264 -6.91 -6.57 19.80
CA ILE A 264 -8.31 -7.03 19.74
C ILE A 264 -9.27 -5.92 20.16
N ARG A 265 -8.97 -5.15 21.22
CA ARG A 265 -9.80 -4.00 21.62
C ARG A 265 -9.83 -2.89 20.55
N GLY A 266 -8.73 -2.65 19.85
CA GLY A 266 -8.70 -1.72 18.71
C GLY A 266 -9.63 -2.17 17.59
N ILE A 267 -9.56 -3.45 17.20
CA ILE A 267 -10.42 -4.04 16.16
C ILE A 267 -11.90 -3.99 16.59
N LEU A 268 -12.21 -4.38 17.83
CA LEU A 268 -13.58 -4.30 18.36
C LEU A 268 -14.12 -2.88 18.39
N GLY A 269 -13.27 -1.88 18.71
CA GLY A 269 -13.63 -0.47 18.63
C GLY A 269 -13.98 -0.03 17.21
N THR A 270 -13.15 -0.41 16.22
CA THR A 270 -13.42 -0.13 14.80
C THR A 270 -14.70 -0.81 14.31
N ILE A 271 -14.96 -2.06 14.70
CA ILE A 271 -16.22 -2.76 14.38
C ILE A 271 -17.42 -2.04 14.99
N GLY A 272 -17.30 -1.56 16.24
CA GLY A 272 -18.34 -0.76 16.89
C GLY A 272 -18.63 0.55 16.13
N SER A 273 -17.60 1.25 15.70
CA SER A 273 -17.75 2.47 14.87
C SER A 273 -18.38 2.17 13.51
N ILE A 274 -18.02 1.05 12.86
CA ILE A 274 -18.62 0.62 11.59
C ILE A 274 -20.11 0.29 11.78
N ASN A 275 -20.47 -0.41 12.86
CA ASN A 275 -21.86 -0.70 13.17
C ASN A 275 -22.67 0.58 13.38
N ASN A 276 -22.15 1.54 14.16
CA ASN A 276 -22.81 2.82 14.38
C ASN A 276 -23.00 3.61 13.07
N ALA A 277 -21.98 3.64 12.21
CA ALA A 277 -22.08 4.28 10.89
C ALA A 277 -23.12 3.57 10.00
N THR A 278 -23.15 2.24 10.00
CA THR A 278 -24.11 1.43 9.23
C THR A 278 -25.55 1.69 9.71
N THR A 279 -25.78 1.77 11.02
CA THR A 279 -27.09 2.12 11.59
C THR A 279 -27.50 3.54 11.23
N SER A 280 -26.58 4.51 11.28
CA SER A 280 -26.86 5.89 10.87
C SER A 280 -27.20 5.98 9.38
N ILE A 281 -26.52 5.21 8.52
CA ILE A 281 -26.81 5.15 7.09
C ILE A 281 -28.17 4.51 6.83
N ALA A 282 -28.49 3.41 7.52
CA ALA A 282 -29.80 2.76 7.41
C ALA A 282 -30.93 3.72 7.78
N GLY A 283 -30.80 4.46 8.90
CA GLY A 283 -31.77 5.48 9.29
C GLY A 283 -31.93 6.60 8.25
N ALA A 284 -30.83 7.10 7.69
CA ALA A 284 -30.87 8.12 6.64
C ALA A 284 -31.54 7.60 5.34
N VAL A 285 -31.35 6.32 5.00
CA VAL A 285 -31.99 5.70 3.83
C VAL A 285 -33.50 5.53 4.05
N ASP A 286 -33.93 5.17 5.26
CA ASP A 286 -35.35 5.06 5.62
C ASP A 286 -36.04 6.43 5.54
N GLU A 287 -35.41 7.49 6.08
CA GLU A 287 -35.89 8.88 5.97
C GLU A 287 -36.00 9.33 4.50
N GLN A 288 -34.99 9.05 3.68
CA GLN A 288 -35.00 9.40 2.26
C GLN A 288 -36.09 8.63 1.49
N THR A 289 -36.33 7.38 1.85
CA THR A 289 -37.38 6.54 1.25
C THR A 289 -38.77 7.07 1.61
N ALA A 290 -38.99 7.46 2.87
CA ALA A 290 -40.23 8.08 3.32
C ALA A 290 -40.50 9.40 2.58
N ALA A 291 -39.50 10.29 2.50
CA ALA A 291 -39.61 11.54 1.78
C ALA A 291 -39.94 11.33 0.29
N THR A 292 -39.30 10.34 -0.35
CA THR A 292 -39.59 9.99 -1.75
C THR A 292 -41.01 9.47 -1.93
N GLY A 293 -41.52 8.69 -0.96
CA GLY A 293 -42.91 8.23 -0.94
C GLY A 293 -43.92 9.36 -0.82
N GLU A 294 -43.67 10.35 0.05
CA GLU A 294 -44.52 11.54 0.21
C GLU A 294 -44.55 12.40 -1.07
N ILE A 295 -43.40 12.55 -1.73
CA ILE A 295 -43.31 13.25 -3.02
C ILE A 295 -44.14 12.50 -4.08
N ALA A 296 -43.99 11.18 -4.19
CA ALA A 296 -44.75 10.38 -5.15
C ALA A 296 -46.28 10.47 -4.91
N GLN A 297 -46.72 10.45 -3.65
CA GLN A 297 -48.12 10.64 -3.30
C GLN A 297 -48.62 12.05 -3.63
N SER A 298 -47.81 13.08 -3.37
CA SER A 298 -48.14 14.47 -3.67
C SER A 298 -48.27 14.71 -5.17
N VAL A 299 -47.36 14.15 -5.98
CA VAL A 299 -47.42 14.17 -7.45
C VAL A 299 -48.67 13.45 -7.95
N THR A 300 -49.00 12.29 -7.37
CA THR A 300 -50.21 11.53 -7.74
C THR A 300 -51.50 12.31 -7.40
N LYS A 301 -51.55 12.97 -6.23
CA LYS A 301 -52.67 13.82 -5.82
C LYS A 301 -52.81 15.04 -6.73
N ALA A 302 -51.69 15.69 -7.08
CA ALA A 302 -51.68 16.81 -8.02
C ALA A 302 -52.21 16.37 -9.39
N ALA A 303 -51.72 15.25 -9.93
CA ALA A 303 -52.19 14.69 -11.20
C ALA A 303 -53.71 14.41 -11.21
N ARG A 304 -54.26 13.85 -10.11
CA ARG A 304 -55.70 13.65 -9.95
C ARG A 304 -56.48 14.97 -9.84
N PHE A 305 -55.92 15.97 -9.18
CA PHE A 305 -56.54 17.29 -9.08
C PHE A 305 -56.62 17.98 -10.45
N PHE A 306 -55.58 17.84 -11.28
CA PHE A 306 -55.58 18.31 -12.67
C PHE A 306 -56.57 17.51 -13.53
N SER A 307 -56.66 16.18 -13.40
CA SER A 307 -57.64 15.39 -14.18
C SER A 307 -59.09 15.74 -13.86
N HIS A 308 -59.41 16.14 -12.62
CA HIS A 308 -60.76 16.56 -12.25
C HIS A 308 -61.15 17.97 -12.72
N ARG A 309 -60.18 18.89 -12.95
CA ARG A 309 -60.47 20.24 -13.45
C ARG A 309 -60.63 20.36 -14.96
N PHE A 310 -60.24 19.35 -15.73
CA PHE A 310 -60.40 19.33 -17.19
C PHE A 310 -61.72 18.73 -17.69
N ILE A 311 -62.62 18.30 -16.80
CA ILE A 311 -63.94 17.74 -17.18
C ILE A 311 -64.96 18.84 -17.55
N HIS A 312 -64.59 20.13 -17.57
CA HIS A 312 -65.48 21.26 -17.92
C HIS A 312 -64.89 22.24 -18.95
N LEU A 313 -64.25 21.73 -20.01
CA LEU A 313 -63.90 22.54 -21.19
C LEU A 313 -64.40 21.85 -22.48
N PRO A 314 -65.09 22.56 -23.40
CA PRO A 314 -65.59 21.96 -24.63
C PRO A 314 -64.43 21.66 -25.58
N THR A 315 -64.62 20.55 -26.30
CA THR A 315 -63.76 19.95 -27.32
C THR A 315 -62.99 20.92 -28.21
N THR A 316 -61.67 20.71 -28.30
CA THR A 316 -60.91 20.96 -29.53
C THR A 316 -60.00 19.76 -29.82
N LYS A 317 -60.28 19.09 -30.94
CA LYS A 317 -59.40 18.06 -31.52
C LYS A 317 -58.12 18.75 -32.00
N HIS A 318 -56.96 18.36 -31.48
CA HIS A 318 -55.76 18.05 -32.27
C HIS A 318 -54.59 17.60 -31.36
N THR A 319 -53.99 16.46 -31.73
CA THR A 319 -52.62 16.02 -31.42
C THR A 319 -52.21 15.82 -29.96
N GLU A 320 -52.51 14.65 -29.39
CA GLU A 320 -51.80 14.08 -28.24
C GLU A 320 -51.35 12.65 -28.55
N THR A 321 -50.13 12.48 -29.08
CA THR A 321 -49.47 11.16 -29.10
C THR A 321 -47.95 11.24 -29.17
N THR A 322 -47.29 12.19 -28.50
CA THR A 322 -45.81 12.15 -28.39
C THR A 322 -45.30 13.12 -27.33
N THR A 323 -45.46 12.80 -26.03
CA THR A 323 -44.59 13.44 -24.99
C THR A 323 -44.61 12.83 -23.58
N TRP A 324 -45.24 11.67 -23.33
CA TRP A 324 -45.29 11.11 -21.95
C TRP A 324 -44.76 9.69 -21.76
N GLN A 325 -44.01 9.15 -22.73
CA GLN A 325 -43.33 7.84 -22.59
C GLN A 325 -41.82 7.92 -22.27
N SER A 326 -41.23 9.10 -22.07
CA SER A 326 -39.77 9.24 -21.85
C SER A 326 -39.33 9.63 -20.43
N ALA A 327 -40.25 9.79 -19.47
CA ALA A 327 -39.89 10.15 -18.09
C ALA A 327 -39.85 8.96 -17.10
N GLY A 328 -40.20 7.75 -17.53
CA GLY A 328 -40.34 6.57 -16.65
C GLY A 328 -39.16 5.58 -16.64
N SER A 329 -38.10 5.79 -17.43
CA SER A 329 -37.00 4.81 -17.59
C SER A 329 -35.68 5.20 -16.91
N TRP A 330 -35.65 6.27 -16.11
CA TRP A 330 -34.45 6.75 -15.41
C TRP A 330 -34.63 6.76 -13.90
N LEU A 331 -34.90 5.60 -13.30
CA LEU A 331 -34.61 5.31 -11.90
C LEU A 331 -34.76 3.79 -11.73
N TRP A 332 -33.80 3.17 -11.02
CA TRP A 332 -33.65 1.74 -10.73
C TRP A 332 -32.78 0.90 -11.66
N THR A 333 -31.46 1.06 -11.52
CA THR A 333 -30.54 -0.10 -11.49
C THR A 333 -29.33 0.22 -10.59
N ILE A 334 -29.37 -0.27 -9.35
CA ILE A 334 -28.18 -0.43 -8.50
C ILE A 334 -27.80 -1.91 -8.57
N PRO A 335 -26.64 -2.29 -9.13
CA PRO A 335 -26.17 -3.67 -9.09
C PRO A 335 -25.80 -4.06 -7.65
N ARG A 336 -26.37 -5.16 -7.14
CA ARG A 336 -25.94 -5.81 -5.90
C ARG A 336 -24.52 -6.39 -6.10
N PRO A 337 -23.62 -6.34 -5.08
CA PRO A 337 -22.40 -7.13 -5.11
C PRO A 337 -22.77 -8.61 -4.95
N ASN A 338 -22.29 -9.45 -5.89
CA ASN A 338 -22.41 -10.90 -5.80
C ASN A 338 -21.71 -11.41 -4.53
N ALA A 339 -22.44 -12.22 -3.77
CA ALA A 339 -21.90 -13.08 -2.74
C ALA A 339 -20.92 -14.09 -3.38
N PHE A 340 -19.70 -14.15 -2.86
CA PHE A 340 -18.80 -15.26 -3.10
C PHE A 340 -19.36 -16.49 -2.37
N SER A 341 -19.95 -17.41 -3.14
CA SER A 341 -20.14 -18.78 -2.72
C SER A 341 -18.82 -19.53 -2.89
N SER A 342 -18.32 -20.09 -1.80
CA SER A 342 -17.30 -21.14 -1.83
C SER A 342 -17.94 -22.45 -2.31
N PRO A 343 -17.32 -23.19 -3.24
CA PRO A 343 -17.51 -24.62 -3.31
C PRO A 343 -16.31 -25.32 -2.65
N ASN A 344 -16.64 -26.27 -1.78
CA ASN A 344 -15.77 -27.34 -1.35
C ASN A 344 -15.02 -27.95 -2.54
N CYS A 345 -13.70 -28.11 -2.38
CA CYS A 345 -12.92 -29.16 -3.01
C CYS A 345 -11.85 -29.60 -2.02
N TRP A 346 -11.61 -30.90 -2.05
CA TRP A 346 -10.76 -31.72 -1.19
C TRP A 346 -9.30 -31.29 -1.12
#